data_AF-A0A163J4I4-F1
#
_entry.id   AF-A0A163J4I4-F1
#
_cell.length_a   1.000
_cell.length_b   1.000
_cell.length_c   1.000
_cell.angle_alpha   90.00
_cell.angle_beta   90.00
_cell.angle_gamma   90.00
#
_symmetry.space_group_name_H-M   'P 1'
#
loop_
_entity.id
_entity.type
_entity.pdbx_description
1 polymer ?
#
loop_
_entity_poly.entity_id
_entity_poly.type
_entity_poly.pdbx_seq_one_letter_code
_entity_poly.pdbx_strand_id
1 'polypeptide(L)'
;MKLAVLSRNAAQKSNHPIISFQFTGFHLIFFMVQELGRHLHTMLEIGRLTIPNSLAPLHSFITPKNLSMLLRVTSIFWSCSVHDTPPFTSAPGSCHLVLHDAQIELKG
;
A
#
# COMPACT_ATOMS: atom_id res chain seq x y z
N MET A 1 -10.49 -9.97 -7.30
CA MET A 1 -10.05 -10.94 -6.27
C MET A 1 -8.53 -11.20 -6.25
N LYS A 2 -7.81 -11.05 -7.37
CA LYS A 2 -6.36 -11.35 -7.46
C LYS A 2 -5.50 -10.60 -6.42
N LEU A 3 -5.71 -9.29 -6.24
CA LEU A 3 -4.97 -8.50 -5.25
C LEU A 3 -5.14 -9.03 -3.82
N ALA A 4 -6.37 -9.28 -3.36
CA ALA A 4 -6.62 -9.73 -1.99
C ALA A 4 -5.91 -11.05 -1.65
N VAL A 5 -5.87 -12.00 -2.60
CA VAL A 5 -5.14 -13.27 -2.42
C VAL A 5 -3.64 -13.05 -2.38
N LEU A 6 -3.14 -12.22 -3.29
CA LEU A 6 -1.73 -11.91 -3.42
C LEU A 6 -1.20 -11.16 -2.18
N SER A 7 -1.92 -10.13 -1.73
CA SER A 7 -1.65 -9.39 -0.50
C SER A 7 -1.74 -10.29 0.74
N ARG A 8 -2.71 -11.19 0.81
CA ARG A 8 -2.79 -12.17 1.90
C ARG A 8 -1.53 -13.04 1.93
N ASN A 9 -1.12 -13.59 0.79
CA ASN A 9 0.06 -14.47 0.73
C ASN A 9 1.35 -13.71 1.10
N ALA A 10 1.44 -12.43 0.76
CA ALA A 10 2.53 -11.56 1.17
C ALA A 10 2.51 -11.25 2.67
N ALA A 11 1.33 -10.95 3.22
CA ALA A 11 1.13 -10.73 4.64
C ALA A 11 1.45 -12.00 5.44
N GLN A 12 1.09 -13.20 4.97
CA GLN A 12 1.48 -14.45 5.65
C GLN A 12 2.99 -14.69 5.71
N LYS A 13 3.76 -14.11 4.79
CA LYS A 13 5.23 -14.19 4.79
C LYS A 13 5.88 -13.11 5.64
N SER A 14 5.12 -12.11 6.07
CA SER A 14 5.59 -10.97 6.85
C SER A 14 4.90 -10.98 8.21
N ASN A 15 5.65 -10.95 9.32
CA ASN A 15 5.01 -10.86 10.64
C ASN A 15 4.40 -9.47 10.93
N HIS A 16 4.24 -8.62 9.91
CA HIS A 16 3.86 -7.22 10.03
C HIS A 16 2.75 -6.86 9.05
N PRO A 17 1.98 -5.80 9.35
CA PRO A 17 1.06 -5.24 8.38
C PRO A 17 1.81 -4.83 7.11
N ILE A 18 1.25 -5.18 5.95
CA ILE A 18 1.75 -4.77 4.65
C ILE A 18 0.86 -3.70 4.05
N ILE A 19 1.42 -2.90 3.15
CA ILE A 19 0.64 -2.01 2.29
C ILE A 19 0.62 -2.61 0.88
N SER A 20 -0.57 -2.67 0.32
CA SER A 20 -0.83 -3.04 -1.06
C SER A 20 -1.56 -1.90 -1.75
N PHE A 21 -1.46 -1.82 -3.06
CA PHE A 21 -2.24 -0.86 -3.83
C PHE A 21 -2.74 -1.49 -5.11
N GLN A 22 -3.75 -0.86 -5.71
CA GLN A 22 -4.24 -1.25 -7.02
C GLN A 22 -4.50 -0.04 -7.89
N PHE A 23 -4.34 -0.26 -9.18
CA PHE A 23 -4.79 0.67 -10.21
C PHE A 23 -6.10 0.16 -10.80
N THR A 24 -7.13 1.00 -10.83
CA THR A 24 -8.42 0.66 -11.44
C THR A 24 -8.90 1.85 -12.26
N GLY A 25 -8.72 1.78 -13.58
CA GLY A 25 -8.90 2.93 -14.46
C GLY A 25 -7.89 4.02 -14.11
N PHE A 26 -8.38 5.20 -13.72
CA PHE A 26 -7.55 6.33 -13.24
C PHE A 26 -7.51 6.43 -11.71
N HIS A 27 -7.90 5.38 -10.99
CA HIS A 27 -7.91 5.38 -9.53
C HIS A 27 -6.76 4.53 -8.97
N LEU A 28 -5.89 5.16 -8.18
CA LEU A 28 -4.90 4.51 -7.35
C LEU A 28 -5.46 4.33 -5.94
N ILE A 29 -5.69 3.10 -5.51
CA ILE A 29 -6.28 2.78 -4.21
C ILE A 29 -5.25 2.04 -3.37
N PHE A 30 -5.03 2.51 -2.14
CA PHE A 30 -4.11 1.94 -1.17
C PHE A 30 -4.88 1.16 -0.12
N PHE A 31 -4.33 0.01 0.26
CA PHE A 31 -4.87 -0.88 1.26
C PHE A 31 -3.80 -1.25 2.28
N MET A 32 -4.18 -1.31 3.55
CA MET A 32 -3.42 -1.97 4.60
C MET A 32 -3.94 -3.40 4.75
N VAL A 33 -3.03 -4.38 4.75
CA VAL A 33 -3.36 -5.78 4.98
C VAL A 33 -2.65 -6.25 6.22
N GLN A 34 -3.41 -6.78 7.18
CA GLN A 34 -2.87 -7.25 8.46
C GLN A 34 -3.56 -8.54 8.89
N GLU A 35 -2.87 -9.33 9.69
CA GLU A 35 -3.46 -10.49 10.34
C GLU A 35 -4.28 -10.05 11.57
N LEU A 36 -5.48 -10.58 11.71
CA LEU A 36 -6.35 -10.43 12.87
C LEU A 36 -6.51 -11.81 13.52
N GLY A 37 -5.69 -12.09 14.53
CA GLY A 37 -5.65 -13.40 15.20
C GLY A 37 -4.66 -14.36 14.54
N ARG A 38 -5.02 -15.65 14.42
CA ARG A 38 -4.09 -16.71 13.92
C ARG A 38 -4.29 -17.11 12.45
N HIS A 39 -5.40 -16.73 11.82
CA HIS A 39 -5.73 -17.17 10.45
C HIS A 39 -6.57 -16.19 9.62
N LEU A 40 -7.07 -15.10 10.20
CA LEU A 40 -7.91 -14.14 9.49
C LEU A 40 -7.08 -12.95 9.06
N HIS A 41 -7.24 -12.52 7.81
CA HIS A 41 -6.55 -11.35 7.27
C HIS A 41 -7.58 -10.28 6.94
N THR A 42 -7.31 -9.05 7.35
CA THR A 42 -8.13 -7.88 6.99
C THR A 42 -7.43 -7.10 5.89
N MET A 43 -8.22 -6.47 5.03
CA MET A 43 -7.76 -5.58 3.98
C MET A 43 -8.57 -4.29 4.07
N LEU A 44 -7.94 -3.21 4.53
CA LEU A 44 -8.57 -1.93 4.81
C LEU A 44 -8.12 -0.89 3.78
N GLU A 45 -9.05 -0.23 3.10
CA GLU A 45 -8.72 0.92 2.24
C GLU A 45 -8.22 2.08 3.10
N ILE A 46 -6.98 2.54 2.86
CA ILE A 46 -6.33 3.63 3.61
C ILE A 46 -6.20 4.93 2.81
N GLY A 47 -6.45 4.87 1.50
CA GLY A 47 -6.42 6.03 0.63
C GLY A 47 -6.83 5.71 -0.80
N ARG A 48 -7.35 6.72 -1.51
CA ARG A 48 -7.74 6.65 -2.92
C ARG A 48 -7.45 7.97 -3.62
N LEU A 49 -6.65 7.90 -4.67
CA LEU A 49 -6.30 9.03 -5.53
C LEU A 49 -6.85 8.81 -6.92
N THR A 50 -7.33 9.89 -7.55
CA THR A 50 -7.60 9.90 -8.98
C THR A 50 -6.40 10.49 -9.68
N ILE A 51 -5.66 9.65 -10.41
CA ILE A 51 -4.53 10.06 -11.23
C ILE A 51 -5.07 10.69 -12.51
N PRO A 52 -4.55 11.83 -12.97
CA PRO A 52 -5.00 12.42 -14.21
C PRO A 52 -4.69 11.51 -15.40
N ASN A 53 -5.56 11.53 -16.40
CA ASN A 53 -5.42 10.75 -17.62
C ASN A 53 -4.42 11.33 -18.64
N SER A 54 -3.83 12.48 -18.32
CA SER A 54 -2.87 13.20 -19.17
C SER A 54 -2.03 14.17 -18.33
N LEU A 55 -0.95 14.69 -18.91
CA LEU A 55 -0.05 15.64 -18.24
C LEU A 55 -0.67 17.03 -18.05
N ALA A 56 -1.58 17.45 -18.92
CA ALA A 56 -2.21 18.78 -18.87
C ALA A 56 -2.89 19.07 -17.50
N PRO A 57 -3.73 18.18 -16.94
CA PRO A 57 -4.31 18.33 -15.61
C PRO A 57 -3.41 17.92 -14.43
N LEU A 58 -2.12 17.62 -14.65
CA LEU A 58 -1.23 17.17 -13.57
C LEU A 58 -1.07 18.20 -12.45
N HIS A 59 -1.06 19.49 -12.80
CA HIS A 59 -1.02 20.56 -11.81
C HIS A 59 -2.25 20.52 -10.88
N SER A 60 -3.42 20.11 -11.39
CA SER A 60 -4.65 19.93 -10.62
C SER A 60 -4.64 18.66 -9.76
N PHE A 61 -3.68 17.76 -9.94
CA PHE A 61 -3.46 16.61 -9.05
C PHE A 61 -2.72 17.00 -7.77
N ILE A 62 -1.85 18.01 -7.83
CA ILE A 62 -1.04 18.47 -6.70
C ILE A 62 -1.90 19.38 -5.81
N THR A 63 -2.92 18.79 -5.20
CA THR A 63 -3.79 19.46 -4.22
C THR A 63 -3.35 19.12 -2.80
N PRO A 64 -3.59 20.02 -1.82
CA PRO A 64 -3.35 19.72 -0.42
C PRO A 64 -4.04 18.42 0.04
N LYS A 65 -5.22 18.12 -0.50
CA LYS A 65 -5.96 16.87 -0.22
C LYS A 65 -5.18 15.63 -0.68
N ASN A 66 -4.69 15.63 -1.91
CA ASN A 66 -3.97 14.49 -2.46
C ASN A 66 -2.60 14.32 -1.78
N LEU A 67 -1.90 15.43 -1.52
CA LEU A 67 -0.63 15.41 -0.80
C LEU A 67 -0.81 14.94 0.66
N SER A 68 -1.84 15.42 1.36
CA SER A 68 -2.16 14.97 2.72
C SER A 68 -2.48 13.48 2.76
N MET A 69 -3.21 12.96 1.76
CA MET A 69 -3.48 11.54 1.65
C MET A 69 -2.20 10.73 1.41
N LEU A 70 -1.33 11.16 0.50
CA LEU A 70 -0.03 10.50 0.26
C LEU A 70 0.84 10.51 1.51
N LEU A 71 0.92 11.64 2.21
CA LEU A 71 1.64 11.75 3.48
C LEU A 71 1.07 10.80 4.54
N ARG A 72 -0.26 10.65 4.62
CA ARG A 72 -0.91 9.70 5.52
C ARG A 72 -0.53 8.27 5.18
N VAL A 73 -0.59 7.87 3.90
CA VAL A 73 -0.19 6.52 3.46
C VAL A 73 1.29 6.26 3.77
N THR A 74 2.16 7.23 3.52
CA THR A 74 3.60 7.15 3.87
C THR A 74 3.82 7.05 5.38
N SER A 75 3.07 7.80 6.19
CA SER A 75 3.14 7.71 7.65
C SER A 75 2.71 6.32 8.14
N ILE A 76 1.63 5.76 7.58
CA ILE A 76 1.19 4.39 7.88
C ILE A 76 2.28 3.39 7.50
N PHE A 77 2.87 3.51 6.31
CA PHE A 77 3.96 2.65 5.85
C PHE A 77 5.13 2.63 6.85
N TRP A 78 5.57 3.80 7.29
CA TRP A 78 6.65 3.89 8.26
C TRP A 78 6.26 3.35 9.63
N SER A 79 5.04 3.59 10.09
CA SER A 79 4.57 3.06 11.38
C SER A 79 4.58 1.53 11.43
N CYS A 80 4.29 0.87 10.30
CA CYS A 80 4.35 -0.57 10.20
C CYS A 80 5.80 -1.11 10.20
N SER A 81 6.79 -0.29 9.80
CA SER A 81 8.20 -0.71 9.70
C SER A 81 8.94 -0.59 11.03
N VAL A 82 8.51 0.35 11.89
CA VAL A 82 9.21 0.74 13.12
C VAL A 82 8.86 -0.18 14.29
N HIS A 83 7.88 -1.06 14.17
CA HIS A 83 7.42 -1.90 15.28
C HIS A 83 8.35 -3.08 15.65
N ASP A 84 9.53 -3.18 15.03
CA ASP A 84 10.43 -4.33 15.14
C ASP A 84 11.77 -4.01 15.84
N THR A 85 11.74 -3.20 16.90
CA THR A 85 12.89 -3.07 17.83
C THR A 85 12.51 -3.49 19.25
N PRO A 86 12.88 -4.69 19.70
CA PRO A 86 13.39 -4.82 21.06
C PRO A 86 14.72 -4.04 21.15
N PRO A 87 15.04 -3.39 22.29
CA PRO A 87 16.41 -2.94 22.49
C PRO A 87 17.30 -4.19 22.46
N PHE A 88 18.37 -4.12 21.68
CA PHE A 88 19.39 -5.15 21.49
C PHE A 88 19.08 -6.21 20.41
N THR A 89 19.90 -6.13 19.35
CA THR A 89 20.32 -7.20 18.41
C THR A 89 19.64 -7.24 17.02
N SER A 90 20.30 -6.56 16.07
CA SER A 90 20.46 -6.85 14.63
C SER A 90 19.26 -7.28 13.76
N ALA A 91 18.64 -6.30 13.08
CA ALA A 91 18.38 -6.22 11.62
C ALA A 91 17.22 -5.22 11.38
N PRO A 92 17.20 -4.44 10.29
CA PRO A 92 16.08 -3.55 10.01
C PRO A 92 14.86 -4.36 9.56
N GLY A 93 13.85 -4.47 10.43
CA GLY A 93 12.50 -4.90 10.05
C GLY A 93 11.97 -3.96 8.97
N SER A 94 11.74 -4.47 7.78
CA SER A 94 11.25 -3.69 6.64
C SER A 94 9.76 -3.94 6.45
N CYS A 95 8.95 -2.89 6.35
CA CYS A 95 7.68 -3.03 5.67
C CYS A 95 7.91 -3.38 4.22
N HIS A 96 7.41 -4.55 3.84
CA HIS A 96 7.42 -4.94 2.46
C HIS A 96 6.23 -4.29 1.74
N LEU A 97 6.50 -3.28 0.93
CA LEU A 97 5.52 -2.73 0.00
C LEU A 97 5.38 -3.73 -1.15
N VAL A 98 4.28 -4.47 -1.19
CA VAL A 98 4.13 -5.52 -2.21
C VAL A 98 3.48 -4.91 -3.44
N LEU A 99 4.34 -4.60 -4.41
CA LEU A 99 3.95 -4.29 -5.77
C LEU A 99 3.58 -5.62 -6.44
N HIS A 100 2.31 -6.00 -6.39
CA HIS A 100 1.85 -7.03 -7.30
C HIS A 100 1.73 -6.38 -8.66
N ASP A 101 2.45 -6.92 -9.66
CA ASP A 101 2.30 -6.59 -11.07
C ASP A 101 0.84 -6.27 -11.35
N ALA A 102 0.52 -4.99 -11.36
CA ALA A 102 -0.48 -4.50 -12.28
C ALA A 102 0.11 -4.95 -13.61
N GLN A 103 -0.50 -5.96 -14.23
CA GLN A 103 -0.35 -6.16 -15.66
C GLN A 103 -0.75 -4.83 -16.28
N ILE A 104 0.24 -3.96 -16.45
CA ILE A 104 0.19 -2.81 -17.31
C ILE A 104 0.24 -3.42 -18.71
N GLU A 105 -0.89 -3.98 -19.14
CA GLU A 105 -1.18 -4.05 -20.57
C GLU A 105 -1.43 -2.61 -21.01
N LEU A 106 -0.34 -1.88 -21.25
CA LEU A 106 -0.34 -0.79 -22.21
C LEU A 106 -0.51 -1.44 -23.58
N LYS A 107 -1.77 -1.70 -23.94
CA LYS A 107 -2.11 -2.04 -25.31
C LYS A 107 -2.04 -0.74 -26.10
N GLY A 108 -0.90 -0.53 -26.76
CA GLY A 108 -0.75 0.46 -27.84
C GLY A 108 -1.57 0.09 -29.07
#